data_AF-A0A3D1E518-F1
#
_entry.id   AF-A0A3D1E518-F1
#
_cell.length_a   1.000
_cell.length_b   1.000
_cell.length_c   1.000
_cell.angle_alpha   90.00
_cell.angle_beta   90.00
_cell.angle_gamma   90.00
#
_symmetry.space_group_name_H-M   'P 1'
#
loop_
_entity.id
_entity.type
_entity.pdbx_description
1 polymer ?
#
loop_
_entity_poly.entity_id
_entity_poly.type
_entity_poly.pdbx_seq_one_letter_code
_entity_poly.pdbx_strand_id
1 'polypeptide(L)'
;KSYGYHTYDSITAVNNQHLYDLASLTKVLAGTLSVMGWTAQGFMDPDDSVGVHFPALKNTSKGKQTLREVMAHQAGWLPYISHQNTVFTSRGRPKSRTISPKPSKRYPYPVDTEWYVHKNYPKKIAKRIARTPVVDPGTYKYSGLLFFLLPDWSERVLRKPWAPYVQDEFYLPIGADRLTFRPLERFKPQEIVPTEVDTLFRKKLVHGTVHDEAASMMGGVSGNAGLFGNAHSVAQVAHLLL
;
A
#
# COMPACT_ATOMS: atom_id res chain seq x y z
N LYS A 1 25.47 1.06 8.64
CA LYS A 1 25.70 1.89 9.84
C LYS A 1 24.44 2.73 10.05
N SER A 2 24.02 2.93 11.30
CA SER A 2 22.90 3.81 11.65
C SER A 2 23.41 5.10 12.29
N TYR A 3 22.65 6.18 12.14
CA TYR A 3 22.98 7.50 12.64
C TYR A 3 21.72 8.22 13.10
N GLY A 4 21.86 9.14 14.06
CA GLY A 4 20.78 9.98 14.55
C GLY A 4 19.86 9.29 15.55
N TYR A 5 18.69 9.91 15.74
CA TYR A 5 17.68 9.53 16.72
C TYR A 5 16.31 9.43 16.03
N HIS A 6 15.35 8.77 16.67
CA HIS A 6 13.99 8.63 16.16
C HIS A 6 13.30 9.98 15.91
N THR A 7 13.57 10.95 16.79
CA THR A 7 12.93 12.27 16.86
C THR A 7 13.95 13.33 17.22
N TYR A 8 13.60 14.62 17.00
CA TYR A 8 14.49 15.75 17.24
C TYR A 8 14.83 15.98 18.72
N ASP A 9 14.04 15.43 19.65
CA ASP A 9 14.36 15.42 21.09
C ASP A 9 15.59 14.56 21.45
N SER A 10 16.09 13.77 20.48
CA SER A 10 17.29 12.94 20.61
C SER A 10 17.24 11.93 21.76
N ILE A 11 16.04 11.40 22.07
CA ILE A 11 15.85 10.45 23.17
C ILE A 11 16.25 9.02 22.78
N THR A 12 15.79 8.55 21.62
CA THR A 12 16.00 7.15 21.18
C THR A 12 16.94 7.09 20.00
N ALA A 13 18.17 6.62 20.21
CA ALA A 13 19.17 6.50 19.15
C ALA A 13 18.78 5.42 18.12
N VAL A 14 19.04 5.66 16.84
CA VAL A 14 18.72 4.70 15.78
C VAL A 14 19.71 3.53 15.75
N ASN A 15 19.20 2.30 15.63
CA ASN A 15 19.98 1.10 15.31
C ASN A 15 19.58 0.50 13.95
N ASN A 16 20.34 -0.47 13.46
CA ASN A 16 20.10 -1.10 12.15
C ASN A 16 18.84 -2.00 12.12
N GLN A 17 18.22 -2.26 13.27
CA GLN A 17 17.05 -3.11 13.42
C GLN A 17 15.75 -2.29 13.37
N HIS A 18 15.82 -0.98 13.55
CA HIS A 18 14.64 -0.13 13.48
C HIS A 18 13.92 -0.21 12.12
N LEU A 19 12.60 -0.21 12.20
CA LEU A 19 11.69 -0.30 11.06
C LEU A 19 11.21 1.09 10.67
N TYR A 20 11.18 1.32 9.38
CA TYR A 20 10.71 2.56 8.77
C TYR A 20 9.52 2.25 7.89
N ASP A 21 8.56 3.18 7.82
CA ASP A 21 7.59 3.16 6.74
C ASP A 21 8.34 3.36 5.42
N LEU A 22 8.26 2.38 4.53
CA LEU A 22 9.02 2.39 3.27
C LEU A 22 8.30 3.17 2.16
N ALA A 23 7.12 3.73 2.44
CA ALA A 23 6.35 4.54 1.51
C ALA A 23 6.25 3.87 0.13
N SER A 24 6.59 4.58 -0.94
CA SER A 24 6.50 4.08 -2.32
C SER A 24 7.49 2.97 -2.68
N LEU A 25 8.50 2.65 -1.86
CA LEU A 25 9.31 1.44 -2.08
C LEU A 25 8.43 0.17 -2.03
N THR A 26 7.28 0.23 -1.33
CA THR A 26 6.26 -0.84 -1.34
C THR A 26 5.87 -1.27 -2.76
N LYS A 27 5.83 -0.35 -3.73
CA LYS A 27 5.47 -0.66 -5.12
C LYS A 27 6.47 -1.60 -5.76
N VAL A 28 7.75 -1.43 -5.47
CA VAL A 28 8.81 -2.29 -6.01
C VAL A 28 8.91 -3.56 -5.17
N LEU A 29 9.08 -3.39 -3.86
CA LEU A 29 9.40 -4.45 -2.91
C LEU A 29 8.24 -5.42 -2.64
N ALA A 30 6.99 -5.04 -2.91
CA ALA A 30 5.84 -5.92 -2.73
C ALA A 30 4.98 -6.00 -4.00
N GLY A 31 4.57 -4.85 -4.54
CA GLY A 31 3.64 -4.79 -5.67
C GLY A 31 4.19 -5.43 -6.94
N THR A 32 5.38 -4.97 -7.36
CA THR A 32 6.05 -5.41 -8.59
C THR A 32 6.51 -6.85 -8.44
N LEU A 33 7.11 -7.22 -7.30
CA LEU A 33 7.41 -8.62 -6.98
C LEU A 33 6.19 -9.53 -7.11
N SER A 34 5.04 -9.10 -6.61
CA SER A 34 3.81 -9.88 -6.71
C SER A 34 3.41 -10.12 -8.16
N VAL A 35 3.39 -9.06 -8.98
CA VAL A 35 3.04 -9.17 -10.40
C VAL A 35 4.04 -10.05 -11.14
N MET A 36 5.35 -9.90 -10.89
CA MET A 36 6.38 -10.76 -11.48
C MET A 36 6.19 -12.23 -11.08
N GLY A 37 5.92 -12.52 -9.81
CA GLY A 37 5.65 -13.88 -9.35
C GLY A 37 4.37 -14.47 -9.94
N TRP A 38 3.29 -13.68 -10.02
CA TRP A 38 2.04 -14.11 -10.67
C TRP A 38 2.24 -14.40 -12.16
N THR A 39 3.09 -13.63 -12.83
CA THR A 39 3.48 -13.90 -14.21
C THR A 39 4.29 -15.18 -14.35
N ALA A 40 5.30 -15.38 -13.50
CA ALA A 40 6.10 -16.62 -13.51
C ALA A 40 5.25 -17.87 -13.23
N GLN A 41 4.20 -17.73 -12.42
CA GLN A 41 3.24 -18.81 -12.11
C GLN A 41 2.15 -18.99 -13.18
N GLY A 42 2.15 -18.19 -14.25
CA GLY A 42 1.17 -18.28 -15.34
C GLY A 42 -0.21 -17.69 -15.03
N PHE A 43 -0.35 -16.90 -13.96
CA PHE A 43 -1.62 -16.25 -13.63
C PHE A 43 -1.87 -14.94 -14.39
N MET A 44 -0.82 -14.31 -14.94
CA MET A 44 -0.90 -13.06 -15.69
C MET A 44 0.16 -12.99 -16.78
N ASP A 45 -0.16 -12.41 -17.92
CA ASP A 45 0.82 -11.96 -18.91
C ASP A 45 1.00 -10.43 -18.83
N PRO A 46 2.22 -9.87 -18.84
CA PRO A 46 2.42 -8.42 -18.88
C PRO A 46 1.71 -7.71 -20.04
N ASP A 47 1.43 -8.41 -21.14
CA ASP A 47 0.71 -7.87 -22.29
C ASP A 47 -0.82 -8.07 -22.20
N ASP A 48 -1.31 -8.71 -21.12
CA ASP A 48 -2.73 -8.78 -20.83
C ASP A 48 -3.33 -7.39 -20.59
N SER A 49 -4.55 -7.23 -21.10
CA SER A 49 -5.43 -6.14 -20.72
C SER A 49 -5.68 -6.15 -19.20
N VAL A 50 -5.45 -5.02 -18.54
CA VAL A 50 -5.65 -4.84 -17.09
C VAL A 50 -7.10 -5.18 -16.69
N GLY A 51 -8.07 -4.96 -17.58
CA GLY A 51 -9.48 -5.29 -17.38
C GLY A 51 -9.78 -6.78 -17.23
N VAL A 52 -8.89 -7.68 -17.70
CA VAL A 52 -8.96 -9.13 -17.49
C VAL A 52 -8.77 -9.47 -16.02
N HIS A 53 -7.78 -8.83 -15.39
CA HIS A 53 -7.35 -9.13 -14.02
C HIS A 53 -8.13 -8.36 -12.95
N PHE A 54 -8.55 -7.13 -13.25
CA PHE A 54 -9.19 -6.23 -12.29
C PHE A 54 -10.62 -5.90 -12.72
N PRO A 55 -11.65 -6.61 -12.18
CA PRO A 55 -13.04 -6.45 -12.62
C PRO A 55 -13.59 -5.03 -12.52
N ALA A 56 -13.07 -4.22 -11.58
CA ALA A 56 -13.44 -2.81 -11.44
C ALA A 56 -13.10 -1.97 -12.68
N LEU A 57 -12.19 -2.46 -13.54
CA LEU A 57 -11.69 -1.76 -14.73
C LEU A 57 -12.18 -2.36 -16.04
N LYS A 58 -12.77 -3.57 -16.05
CA LYS A 58 -13.12 -4.36 -17.25
C LYS A 58 -13.76 -3.55 -18.38
N ASN A 59 -14.70 -2.66 -18.07
CA ASN A 59 -15.47 -1.88 -19.05
C ASN A 59 -15.07 -0.40 -19.07
N THR A 60 -13.78 -0.09 -18.88
CA THR A 60 -13.26 1.29 -18.82
C THR A 60 -12.10 1.47 -19.81
N SER A 61 -11.76 2.71 -20.16
CA SER A 61 -10.56 3.00 -20.97
C SER A 61 -9.29 2.47 -20.31
N LYS A 62 -9.22 2.48 -18.97
CA LYS A 62 -8.11 1.91 -18.20
C LYS A 62 -8.00 0.39 -18.33
N GLY A 63 -9.14 -0.29 -18.43
CA GLY A 63 -9.18 -1.74 -18.58
C GLY A 63 -8.53 -2.19 -19.89
N LYS A 64 -8.57 -1.35 -20.94
CA LYS A 64 -8.03 -1.69 -22.27
C LYS A 64 -6.49 -1.63 -22.35
N GLN A 65 -5.84 -1.02 -21.37
CA GLN A 65 -4.38 -0.86 -21.34
C GLN A 65 -3.72 -2.13 -20.84
N THR A 66 -2.47 -2.36 -21.22
CA THR A 66 -1.73 -3.56 -20.80
C THR A 66 -1.17 -3.41 -19.40
N LEU A 67 -0.92 -4.54 -18.72
CA LEU A 67 -0.20 -4.51 -17.44
C LEU A 67 1.17 -3.83 -17.59
N ARG A 68 1.88 -4.10 -18.68
CA ARG A 68 3.19 -3.52 -19.01
C ARG A 68 3.16 -2.00 -19.05
N GLU A 69 2.21 -1.40 -19.77
CA GLU A 69 2.05 0.05 -19.87
C GLU A 69 1.78 0.69 -18.50
N VAL A 70 0.93 0.06 -17.69
CA VAL A 70 0.54 0.60 -16.38
C VAL A 70 1.68 0.48 -15.37
N MET A 71 2.35 -0.66 -15.34
CA MET A 71 3.50 -0.92 -14.47
C MET A 71 4.71 -0.05 -14.83
N ALA A 72 4.90 0.27 -16.11
CA ALA A 72 5.94 1.18 -16.59
C ALA A 72 5.60 2.68 -16.42
N HIS A 73 4.46 3.00 -15.80
CA HIS A 73 3.97 4.37 -15.65
C HIS A 73 3.77 5.11 -16.99
N GLN A 74 3.40 4.40 -18.04
CA GLN A 74 3.14 4.97 -19.38
C GLN A 74 1.66 4.94 -19.78
N ALA A 75 0.80 4.42 -18.90
CA ALA A 75 -0.63 4.32 -19.15
C ALA A 75 -1.40 5.65 -18.97
N GLY A 76 -0.76 6.76 -18.62
CA GLY A 76 -1.46 8.04 -18.48
C GLY A 76 -2.47 8.10 -17.33
N TRP A 77 -2.33 7.23 -16.32
CA TRP A 77 -3.18 7.26 -15.12
C TRP A 77 -2.81 8.48 -14.26
N LEU A 78 -3.77 9.01 -13.50
CA LEU A 78 -3.47 10.08 -12.55
C LEU A 78 -2.48 9.59 -11.48
N PRO A 79 -1.58 10.45 -10.99
CA PRO A 79 -0.59 10.06 -9.97
C PRO A 79 -1.22 9.65 -8.65
N TYR A 80 -2.28 10.38 -8.24
CA TYR A 80 -2.91 10.24 -6.94
C TYR A 80 -4.39 10.66 -6.98
N ILE A 81 -5.18 10.10 -6.06
CA ILE A 81 -6.57 10.51 -5.81
C ILE A 81 -6.73 10.69 -4.30
N SER A 82 -7.21 11.84 -3.85
CA SER A 82 -7.43 12.06 -2.41
C SER A 82 -8.61 11.25 -1.88
N HIS A 83 -8.35 10.36 -0.92
CA HIS A 83 -9.33 9.53 -0.23
C HIS A 83 -9.70 10.07 1.16
N GLN A 84 -8.71 10.61 1.88
CA GLN A 84 -8.82 11.23 3.20
C GLN A 84 -9.89 12.33 3.26
N ASN A 85 -10.06 13.12 2.20
CA ASN A 85 -11.07 14.19 2.13
C ASN A 85 -12.52 13.66 2.14
N THR A 86 -12.73 12.35 2.01
CA THR A 86 -14.06 11.73 2.03
C THR A 86 -14.44 11.13 3.38
N VAL A 87 -13.55 11.25 4.38
CA VAL A 87 -13.66 10.60 5.69
C VAL A 87 -14.33 11.48 6.73
N PHE A 88 -13.94 12.74 6.77
CA PHE A 88 -14.50 13.74 7.67
C PHE A 88 -15.46 14.69 6.95
N THR A 89 -16.34 15.35 7.69
CA THR A 89 -17.12 16.50 7.20
C THR A 89 -16.24 17.74 7.11
N SER A 90 -16.71 18.80 6.46
CA SER A 90 -16.02 20.10 6.44
C SER A 90 -15.81 20.70 7.83
N ARG A 91 -16.62 20.29 8.82
CA ARG A 91 -16.47 20.67 10.24
C ARG A 91 -15.60 19.69 11.04
N GLY A 92 -14.86 18.79 10.38
CA GLY A 92 -13.97 17.83 11.03
C GLY A 92 -14.66 16.67 11.75
N ARG A 93 -15.98 16.48 11.59
CA ARG A 93 -16.69 15.36 12.24
C ARG A 93 -16.51 14.06 11.44
N PRO A 94 -16.28 12.91 12.08
CA PRO A 94 -16.15 11.63 11.38
C PRO A 94 -17.47 11.28 10.69
N LYS A 95 -17.41 10.88 9.41
CA LYS A 95 -18.59 10.35 8.71
C LYS A 95 -18.79 8.90 9.17
N SER A 96 -19.80 8.67 10.00
CA SER A 96 -20.10 7.35 10.58
C SER A 96 -20.30 6.25 9.53
N ARG A 97 -20.77 6.58 8.32
CA ARG A 97 -20.87 5.62 7.19
C ARG A 97 -19.52 5.22 6.58
N THR A 98 -18.44 5.90 6.96
CA THR A 98 -17.08 5.74 6.42
C THR A 98 -16.11 5.20 7.46
N ILE A 99 -16.07 5.80 8.65
CA ILE A 99 -15.15 5.43 9.74
C ILE A 99 -15.87 5.28 11.08
N SER A 100 -15.27 4.48 11.96
CA SER A 100 -15.72 4.21 13.32
C SER A 100 -14.51 4.18 14.25
N PRO A 101 -14.61 4.68 15.49
CA PRO A 101 -13.54 4.51 16.48
C PRO A 101 -13.51 3.11 17.11
N LYS A 102 -14.52 2.27 16.78
CA LYS A 102 -14.66 0.90 17.30
C LYS A 102 -14.55 -0.12 16.16
N PRO A 103 -13.71 -1.16 16.30
CA PRO A 103 -13.65 -2.25 15.32
C PRO A 103 -14.95 -3.04 15.32
N SER A 104 -15.34 -3.55 14.15
CA SER A 104 -16.47 -4.48 14.02
C SER A 104 -16.45 -5.16 12.66
N LYS A 105 -17.35 -6.12 12.42
CA LYS A 105 -17.57 -6.71 11.09
C LYS A 105 -17.87 -5.65 10.00
N ARG A 106 -18.38 -4.47 10.38
CA ARG A 106 -18.66 -3.37 9.44
C ARG A 106 -17.45 -2.46 9.24
N TYR A 107 -16.59 -2.31 10.23
CA TYR A 107 -15.36 -1.50 10.21
C TYR A 107 -14.16 -2.38 10.62
N PRO A 108 -13.72 -3.30 9.74
CA PRO A 108 -12.70 -4.28 10.11
C PRO A 108 -11.26 -3.77 9.95
N TYR A 109 -11.05 -2.71 9.17
CA TYR A 109 -9.71 -2.31 8.73
C TYR A 109 -9.21 -1.11 9.53
N PRO A 110 -8.07 -1.21 10.25
CA PRO A 110 -7.51 -0.08 10.96
C PRO A 110 -6.97 0.97 9.97
N VAL A 111 -7.33 2.23 10.20
CA VAL A 111 -6.76 3.40 9.50
C VAL A 111 -5.53 3.88 10.25
N ASP A 112 -5.63 3.91 11.57
CA ASP A 112 -4.55 4.17 12.50
C ASP A 112 -4.86 3.46 13.82
N THR A 113 -4.26 3.89 14.92
CA THR A 113 -4.50 3.33 16.27
C THR A 113 -5.89 3.61 16.85
N GLU A 114 -6.66 4.52 16.26
CA GLU A 114 -7.94 5.01 16.82
C GLU A 114 -9.14 4.74 15.90
N TRP A 115 -8.92 4.69 14.59
CA TRP A 115 -9.98 4.66 13.59
C TRP A 115 -9.97 3.38 12.77
N TYR A 116 -11.18 2.94 12.42
CA TYR A 116 -11.43 1.81 11.55
C TYR A 116 -12.32 2.22 10.39
N VAL A 117 -11.98 1.79 9.17
CA VAL A 117 -12.71 2.12 7.95
C VAL A 117 -13.71 1.03 7.58
N HIS A 118 -14.83 1.46 7.02
CA HIS A 118 -15.90 0.60 6.54
C HIS A 118 -15.39 -0.45 5.53
N LYS A 119 -15.83 -1.70 5.66
CA LYS A 119 -15.38 -2.85 4.84
C LYS A 119 -15.48 -2.68 3.32
N ASN A 120 -16.32 -1.77 2.84
CA ASN A 120 -16.54 -1.49 1.42
C ASN A 120 -15.66 -0.35 0.88
N TYR A 121 -14.81 0.26 1.70
CA TYR A 121 -14.00 1.39 1.29
C TYR A 121 -12.92 1.03 0.25
N PRO A 122 -12.23 -0.13 0.32
CA PRO A 122 -11.35 -0.57 -0.78
C PRO A 122 -12.08 -0.66 -2.13
N LYS A 123 -13.33 -1.14 -2.14
CA LYS A 123 -14.18 -1.13 -3.36
C LYS A 123 -14.50 0.29 -3.83
N LYS A 124 -14.66 1.25 -2.90
CA LYS A 124 -14.81 2.68 -3.24
C LYS A 124 -13.52 3.24 -3.87
N ILE A 125 -12.34 2.84 -3.40
CA ILE A 125 -11.05 3.21 -4.00
C ILE A 125 -10.99 2.71 -5.45
N ALA A 126 -11.21 1.42 -5.67
CA ALA A 126 -11.22 0.83 -7.02
C ALA A 126 -12.21 1.52 -7.98
N LYS A 127 -13.44 1.82 -7.52
CA LYS A 127 -14.42 2.57 -8.32
C LYS A 127 -13.98 3.99 -8.65
N ARG A 128 -13.25 4.66 -7.76
CA ARG A 128 -12.72 6.01 -8.03
C ARG A 128 -11.59 5.96 -9.04
N ILE A 129 -10.68 4.99 -8.93
CA ILE A 129 -9.62 4.73 -9.91
C ILE A 129 -10.22 4.49 -11.30
N ALA A 130 -11.24 3.64 -11.39
CA ALA A 130 -11.94 3.32 -12.64
C ALA A 130 -12.53 4.56 -13.35
N ARG A 131 -12.87 5.61 -12.60
CA ARG A 131 -13.53 6.82 -13.10
C ARG A 131 -12.57 7.96 -13.45
N THR A 132 -11.29 7.87 -13.10
CA THR A 132 -10.35 8.94 -13.50
C THR A 132 -10.14 8.92 -15.01
N PRO A 133 -9.76 10.05 -15.62
CA PRO A 133 -9.39 10.07 -17.03
C PRO A 133 -8.08 9.30 -17.27
N VAL A 134 -7.85 8.94 -18.53
CA VAL A 134 -6.53 8.55 -19.06
C VAL A 134 -6.01 9.77 -19.82
N VAL A 135 -4.79 10.21 -19.51
CA VAL A 135 -4.20 11.45 -20.01
C VAL A 135 -2.82 11.17 -20.57
N ASP A 136 -2.61 11.45 -21.85
CA ASP A 136 -1.34 11.31 -22.58
C ASP A 136 -0.68 9.92 -22.49
N PRO A 137 -1.39 8.83 -22.85
CA PRO A 137 -0.82 7.47 -22.84
C PRO A 137 0.39 7.38 -23.79
N GLY A 138 1.38 6.57 -23.41
CA GLY A 138 2.67 6.44 -24.10
C GLY A 138 3.75 7.39 -23.57
N THR A 139 3.40 8.36 -22.72
CA THR A 139 4.37 9.23 -22.03
C THR A 139 4.56 8.79 -20.59
N TYR A 140 5.79 8.93 -20.07
CA TYR A 140 6.06 8.60 -18.67
C TYR A 140 5.35 9.58 -17.73
N LYS A 141 4.47 9.03 -16.89
CA LYS A 141 3.73 9.74 -15.85
C LYS A 141 3.52 8.82 -14.66
N TYR A 142 4.27 9.07 -13.59
CA TYR A 142 4.22 8.28 -12.36
C TYR A 142 2.78 8.11 -11.84
N SER A 143 2.37 6.87 -11.58
CA SER A 143 1.06 6.56 -11.03
C SER A 143 1.07 5.32 -10.14
N GLY A 144 0.59 5.47 -8.92
CA GLY A 144 0.41 4.36 -7.97
C GLY A 144 -0.93 3.65 -8.06
N LEU A 145 -1.84 4.07 -8.96
CA LEU A 145 -3.24 3.71 -8.84
C LEU A 145 -3.53 2.20 -9.07
N LEU A 146 -2.74 1.52 -9.91
CA LEU A 146 -2.86 0.06 -10.10
C LEU A 146 -2.58 -0.71 -8.82
N PHE A 147 -1.60 -0.24 -8.05
CA PHE A 147 -1.08 -0.95 -6.90
C PHE A 147 -2.09 -1.09 -5.75
N PHE A 148 -3.11 -0.23 -5.70
CA PHE A 148 -4.24 -0.38 -4.77
C PHE A 148 -5.15 -1.56 -5.11
N LEU A 149 -5.05 -2.15 -6.30
CA LEU A 149 -5.91 -3.25 -6.76
C LEU A 149 -5.27 -4.62 -6.54
N LEU A 150 -3.96 -4.69 -6.31
CA LEU A 150 -3.21 -5.95 -6.14
C LEU A 150 -3.70 -6.78 -4.93
N PRO A 151 -4.01 -6.19 -3.75
CA PRO A 151 -4.47 -6.99 -2.63
C PRO A 151 -5.75 -7.77 -2.91
N ASP A 152 -6.74 -7.11 -3.54
CA ASP A 152 -8.01 -7.72 -3.93
C ASP A 152 -7.83 -8.80 -5.01
N TRP A 153 -6.86 -8.62 -5.92
CA TRP A 153 -6.55 -9.65 -6.91
C TRP A 153 -6.07 -10.95 -6.23
N SER A 154 -5.11 -10.84 -5.30
CA SER A 154 -4.58 -12.00 -4.57
C SER A 154 -5.68 -12.73 -3.81
N GLU A 155 -6.55 -12.01 -3.09
CA GLU A 155 -7.66 -12.62 -2.34
C GLU A 155 -8.66 -13.34 -3.24
N ARG A 156 -8.96 -12.79 -4.42
CA ARG A 156 -9.93 -13.39 -5.34
C ARG A 156 -9.37 -14.59 -6.10
N VAL A 157 -8.14 -14.48 -6.60
CA VAL A 157 -7.54 -15.47 -7.51
C VAL A 157 -6.81 -16.55 -6.74
N LEU A 158 -5.93 -16.16 -5.80
CA LEU A 158 -5.13 -17.09 -5.01
C LEU A 158 -5.85 -17.58 -3.75
N ARG A 159 -6.99 -16.97 -3.39
CA ARG A 159 -7.71 -17.26 -2.14
C ARG A 159 -6.85 -17.07 -0.88
N LYS A 160 -5.81 -16.23 -0.99
CA LYS A 160 -4.89 -15.89 0.09
C LYS A 160 -4.90 -14.37 0.30
N PRO A 161 -4.87 -13.87 1.54
CA PRO A 161 -4.61 -12.46 1.78
C PRO A 161 -3.23 -12.08 1.23
N TRP A 162 -3.14 -10.90 0.62
CA TRP A 162 -1.95 -10.51 -0.14
C TRP A 162 -0.70 -10.32 0.71
N ALA A 163 -0.81 -9.69 1.89
CA ALA A 163 0.35 -9.48 2.76
C ALA A 163 1.03 -10.80 3.20
N PRO A 164 0.29 -11.82 3.69
CA PRO A 164 0.83 -13.17 3.89
C PRO A 164 1.44 -13.78 2.63
N TYR A 165 0.78 -13.68 1.48
CA TYR A 165 1.35 -14.18 0.21
C TYR A 165 2.73 -13.56 -0.07
N VAL A 166 2.89 -12.24 0.05
CA VAL A 166 4.18 -11.59 -0.19
C VAL A 166 5.23 -12.03 0.83
N GLN A 167 4.82 -12.17 2.10
CA GLN A 167 5.70 -12.63 3.18
C GLN A 167 6.23 -14.04 2.91
N ASP A 168 5.33 -14.97 2.60
CA ASP A 168 5.64 -16.40 2.48
C ASP A 168 6.41 -16.72 1.19
N GLU A 169 6.04 -16.10 0.06
CA GLU A 169 6.62 -16.42 -1.24
C GLU A 169 7.94 -15.72 -1.50
N PHE A 170 8.16 -14.51 -0.94
CA PHE A 170 9.33 -13.70 -1.26
C PHE A 170 10.21 -13.39 -0.05
N TYR A 171 9.64 -12.94 1.07
CA TYR A 171 10.45 -12.39 2.16
C TYR A 171 11.08 -13.48 3.04
N LEU A 172 10.30 -14.48 3.46
CA LEU A 172 10.81 -15.56 4.32
C LEU A 172 11.90 -16.39 3.62
N PRO A 173 11.78 -16.79 2.34
CA PRO A 173 12.80 -17.61 1.68
C PRO A 173 14.17 -16.94 1.59
N ILE A 174 14.23 -15.61 1.47
CA ILE A 174 15.50 -14.85 1.38
C ILE A 174 15.96 -14.29 2.72
N GLY A 175 15.25 -14.62 3.81
CA GLY A 175 15.56 -14.13 5.16
C GLY A 175 15.28 -12.65 5.39
N ALA A 176 14.42 -12.01 4.59
CA ALA A 176 14.00 -10.61 4.76
C ALA A 176 12.87 -10.48 5.81
N ASP A 177 13.09 -11.05 6.99
CA ASP A 177 12.12 -11.25 8.07
C ASP A 177 11.51 -9.95 8.64
N ARG A 178 12.26 -8.84 8.54
CA ARG A 178 11.84 -7.50 8.99
C ARG A 178 11.02 -6.72 7.97
N LEU A 179 10.87 -7.19 6.73
CA LEU A 179 9.85 -6.65 5.83
C LEU A 179 8.47 -7.13 6.28
N THR A 180 7.55 -6.20 6.54
CA THR A 180 6.19 -6.54 6.96
C THR A 180 5.20 -5.44 6.66
N PHE A 181 3.93 -5.80 6.47
CA PHE A 181 2.82 -4.87 6.64
C PHE A 181 2.37 -4.86 8.11
N ARG A 182 1.68 -3.80 8.54
CA ARG A 182 1.11 -3.66 9.90
C ARG A 182 2.14 -4.02 11.00
N PRO A 183 3.26 -3.29 11.12
CA PRO A 183 4.41 -3.68 11.94
C PRO A 183 4.06 -3.83 13.42
N LEU A 184 3.07 -3.10 13.94
CA LEU A 184 2.59 -3.21 15.32
C LEU A 184 1.98 -4.59 15.66
N GLU A 185 1.64 -5.41 14.67
CA GLU A 185 1.19 -6.79 14.89
C GLU A 185 2.37 -7.74 15.21
N ARG A 186 3.61 -7.33 14.95
CA ARG A 186 4.82 -8.18 15.06
C ARG A 186 5.95 -7.58 15.89
N PHE A 187 6.04 -6.25 15.96
CA PHE A 187 7.16 -5.53 16.57
C PHE A 187 6.66 -4.55 17.62
N LYS A 188 7.51 -4.26 18.60
CA LYS A 188 7.18 -3.27 19.63
C LYS A 188 7.23 -1.85 19.03
N PRO A 189 6.42 -0.90 19.52
CA PRO A 189 6.44 0.49 19.03
C PRO A 189 7.83 1.12 19.03
N GLN A 190 8.69 0.78 20.00
CA GLN A 190 10.05 1.31 20.11
C GLN A 190 10.99 0.81 19.01
N GLU A 191 10.65 -0.28 18.32
CA GLU A 191 11.41 -0.76 17.17
C GLU A 191 11.01 -0.06 15.87
N ILE A 192 9.94 0.73 15.87
CA ILE A 192 9.41 1.40 14.69
C ILE A 192 9.72 2.88 14.83
N VAL A 193 10.28 3.49 13.79
CA VAL A 193 10.58 4.92 13.79
C VAL A 193 9.29 5.70 13.48
N PRO A 194 8.95 6.77 14.24
CA PRO A 194 7.87 7.67 13.88
C PRO A 194 8.05 8.25 12.47
N THR A 195 6.98 8.33 11.70
CA THR A 195 7.07 8.63 10.26
C THR A 195 6.91 10.12 9.95
N GLU A 196 5.82 10.73 10.40
CA GLU A 196 5.54 12.15 10.15
C GLU A 196 4.51 12.72 11.15
N VAL A 197 4.50 14.04 11.31
CA VAL A 197 3.38 14.74 11.94
C VAL A 197 2.35 15.08 10.86
N ASP A 198 1.31 14.25 10.74
CA ASP A 198 0.23 14.45 9.79
C ASP A 198 -0.65 15.61 10.28
N THR A 199 -0.59 16.75 9.61
CA THR A 199 -1.34 17.97 9.98
C THR A 199 -2.67 18.12 9.25
N LEU A 200 -2.94 17.28 8.25
CA LEU A 200 -4.08 17.44 7.33
C LEU A 200 -5.19 16.43 7.64
N PHE A 201 -4.85 15.16 7.80
CA PHE A 201 -5.82 14.08 7.93
C PHE A 201 -5.94 13.62 9.39
N ARG A 202 -4.89 13.01 9.95
CA ARG A 202 -4.92 12.43 11.30
C ARG A 202 -4.64 13.43 12.42
N LYS A 203 -4.00 14.57 12.10
CA LYS A 203 -3.67 15.64 13.07
C LYS A 203 -2.83 15.16 14.26
N LYS A 204 -1.92 14.20 14.01
CA LYS A 204 -1.07 13.58 15.03
C LYS A 204 0.22 13.03 14.42
N LEU A 205 1.15 12.66 15.29
CA LEU A 205 2.33 11.89 14.92
C LEU A 205 1.89 10.50 14.44
N VAL A 206 2.23 10.17 13.20
CA VAL A 206 2.02 8.85 12.62
C VAL A 206 3.16 7.94 13.06
N HIS A 207 2.83 6.86 13.74
CA HIS A 207 3.80 5.90 14.28
C HIS A 207 3.24 4.48 14.27
N GLY A 208 3.94 3.56 13.62
CA GLY A 208 3.53 2.14 13.54
C GLY A 208 2.38 1.84 12.58
N THR A 209 1.88 2.84 11.87
CA THR A 209 0.82 2.71 10.85
C THR A 209 1.26 3.44 9.59
N VAL A 210 0.82 2.98 8.42
CA VAL A 210 1.22 3.59 7.14
C VAL A 210 0.88 5.09 7.08
N HIS A 211 1.82 5.88 6.58
CA HIS A 211 1.65 7.33 6.42
C HIS A 211 0.66 7.67 5.30
N ASP A 212 0.81 7.03 4.13
CA ASP A 212 -0.06 7.20 2.95
C ASP A 212 -1.53 7.01 3.34
N GLU A 213 -2.33 8.05 3.11
CA GLU A 213 -3.69 8.08 3.64
C GLU A 213 -4.59 7.10 2.89
N ALA A 214 -4.36 6.88 1.59
CA ALA A 214 -5.16 5.94 0.81
C ALA A 214 -4.89 4.48 1.24
N ALA A 215 -3.63 4.12 1.47
CA ALA A 215 -3.23 2.80 1.98
C ALA A 215 -3.73 2.57 3.41
N SER A 216 -3.73 3.62 4.26
CA SER A 216 -4.33 3.53 5.59
C SER A 216 -5.83 3.19 5.53
N MET A 217 -6.53 3.76 4.56
CA MET A 217 -7.94 3.48 4.28
C MET A 217 -8.20 2.10 3.64
N MET A 218 -7.15 1.30 3.47
CA MET A 218 -7.19 -0.12 3.08
C MET A 218 -6.75 -1.06 4.21
N GLY A 219 -6.64 -0.58 5.45
CA GLY A 219 -6.18 -1.41 6.57
C GLY A 219 -4.66 -1.43 6.72
N GLY A 220 -3.94 -0.52 6.06
CA GLY A 220 -2.48 -0.49 6.05
C GLY A 220 -1.82 -1.50 5.11
N VAL A 221 -2.60 -2.23 4.31
CA VAL A 221 -2.11 -3.22 3.34
C VAL A 221 -2.48 -2.77 1.93
N SER A 222 -1.50 -2.26 1.18
CA SER A 222 -1.65 -1.82 -0.20
C SER A 222 -0.36 -2.03 -0.97
N GLY A 223 -0.44 -2.30 -2.28
CA GLY A 223 0.74 -2.29 -3.14
C GLY A 223 1.34 -0.91 -3.32
N ASN A 224 0.57 0.15 -3.07
CA ASN A 224 1.02 1.53 -3.27
C ASN A 224 1.98 1.98 -2.17
N ALA A 225 1.69 1.59 -0.92
CA ALA A 225 2.39 1.96 0.31
C ALA A 225 1.93 1.04 1.46
N GLY A 226 2.68 1.00 2.55
CA GLY A 226 2.32 0.29 3.79
C GLY A 226 3.28 -0.82 4.21
N LEU A 227 4.33 -1.08 3.40
CA LEU A 227 5.42 -1.94 3.80
C LEU A 227 6.34 -1.20 4.77
N PHE A 228 6.72 -1.87 5.84
CA PHE A 228 7.74 -1.44 6.79
C PHE A 228 8.96 -2.33 6.68
N GLY A 229 10.14 -1.78 6.97
CA GLY A 229 11.38 -2.53 6.94
C GLY A 229 12.61 -1.71 7.32
N ASN A 230 13.78 -2.33 7.22
CA ASN A 230 15.07 -1.67 7.40
C ASN A 230 15.93 -1.81 6.14
N ALA A 231 17.08 -1.11 6.11
CA ALA A 231 17.98 -1.14 4.96
C ALA A 231 18.50 -2.55 4.63
N HIS A 232 18.70 -3.41 5.63
CA HIS A 232 19.20 -4.77 5.43
C HIS A 232 18.19 -5.64 4.66
N SER A 233 16.93 -5.67 5.09
CA SER A 233 15.89 -6.47 4.43
C SER A 233 15.49 -5.91 3.06
N VAL A 234 15.55 -4.59 2.88
CA VAL A 234 15.43 -3.98 1.55
C VAL A 234 16.56 -4.45 0.63
N ALA A 235 17.80 -4.51 1.13
CA ALA A 235 18.95 -4.97 0.34
C ALA A 235 18.84 -6.45 -0.06
N GLN A 236 18.27 -7.31 0.79
CA GLN A 236 18.01 -8.72 0.46
C GLN A 236 17.07 -8.85 -0.74
N VAL A 237 15.97 -8.10 -0.76
CA VAL A 237 15.04 -8.05 -1.91
C VAL A 237 15.70 -7.43 -3.14
N ALA A 238 16.47 -6.35 -2.97
CA ALA A 238 17.18 -5.74 -4.08
C ALA A 238 18.18 -6.71 -4.72
N HIS A 239 18.88 -7.52 -3.92
CA HIS A 239 19.79 -8.54 -4.42
C HIS A 239 19.08 -9.67 -5.16
N LEU A 240 17.87 -10.05 -4.73
CA LEU A 240 17.03 -11.01 -5.48
C LEU A 240 16.65 -10.50 -6.88
N LEU A 241 16.55 -9.18 -7.06
CA LEU A 241 16.12 -8.54 -8.32
C LEU A 241 17.27 -8.22 -9.30
N LEU A 242 18.52 -8.42 -8.89
CA LEU A 242 19.73 -8.18 -9.69
C LEU A 242 20.22 -9.46 -10.36
#